data_AF-A0AAJ2IZ88-F1
#
_entry.id   AF-A0AAJ2IZ88-F1
#
_cell.length_a   1.000
_cell.length_b   1.000
_cell.length_c   1.000
_cell.angle_alpha   90.00
_cell.angle_beta   90.00
_cell.angle_gamma   90.00
#
_symmetry.space_group_name_H-M   'P 1'
#
loop_
_entity.id
_entity.type
_entity.pdbx_description
1 polymer ?
#
loop_
_entity_poly.entity_id
_entity_poly.type
_entity_poly.pdbx_seq_one_letter_code
_entity_poly.pdbx_strand_id
1 'polypeptide(L)' 'MENRDIEALNVAHMAIDTGKKYLKLNGVEISLEETTSQMTIRESGKVLIVLEKN' A
#
# COMPACT_ATOMS: atom_id res chain seq x y z
N MET A 1 5.19 -17.92 5.68
CA MET A 1 4.62 -16.58 5.42
C MET A 1 5.32 -15.64 6.38
N GLU A 2 6.38 -14.90 6.02
CA GLU A 2 7.05 -14.14 7.10
C GLU A 2 7.96 -12.96 6.72
N ASN A 3 8.20 -12.63 5.44
CA ASN A 3 9.03 -11.45 5.11
C ASN A 3 8.40 -10.54 4.07
N ARG A 4 7.73 -11.12 3.06
CA ARG A 4 7.19 -10.34 1.94
C ARG A 4 5.98 -9.47 2.32
N ASP A 5 5.08 -9.98 3.15
CA ASP A 5 3.92 -9.20 3.61
C ASP A 5 4.36 -8.02 4.50
N ILE A 6 5.38 -8.22 5.33
CA ILE A 6 5.98 -7.16 6.15
C ILE A 6 6.66 -6.10 5.27
N GLU A 7 7.42 -6.51 4.26
CA GLU A 7 8.02 -5.58 3.29
C GLU A 7 6.95 -4.79 2.53
N ALA A 8 5.87 -5.44 2.09
CA ALA A 8 4.74 -4.79 1.44
C ALA A 8 4.10 -3.71 2.32
N LEU A 9 3.91 -4.00 3.61
CA LEU A 9 3.38 -3.04 4.57
C LEU A 9 4.34 -1.88 4.83
N ASN A 10 5.64 -2.14 4.94
CA ASN A 10 6.64 -1.08 5.12
C ASN A 10 6.70 -0.14 3.91
N VAL A 11 6.65 -0.68 2.68
CA VAL A 11 6.61 0.13 1.46
C VAL A 11 5.29 0.90 1.36
N ALA A 12 4.17 0.28 1.77
CA ALA A 12 2.87 0.97 1.80
C ALA A 12 2.87 2.13 2.79
N HIS A 13 3.41 1.93 4.00
CA HIS A 13 3.57 2.99 4.99
C HIS A 13 4.41 4.15 4.45
N MET A 14 5.56 3.85 3.82
CA MET A 14 6.41 4.86 3.19
C MET A 14 5.68 5.63 2.06
N ALA A 15 4.86 4.94 1.27
CA ALA A 15 4.07 5.58 0.22
C ALA A 15 3.05 6.58 0.80
N ILE A 16 2.39 6.21 1.91
CA ILE A 16 1.48 7.10 2.64
C ILE A 16 2.23 8.31 3.20
N ASP A 17 3.32 8.08 3.94
CA ASP A 17 4.13 9.14 4.58
C ASP A 17 4.68 10.15 3.57
N THR A 18 5.01 9.68 2.36
CA THR A 18 5.56 10.53 1.29
C THR A 18 4.50 11.11 0.35
N GLY A 19 3.22 10.81 0.58
CA GLY A 19 2.11 11.27 -0.27
C GLY A 19 2.13 10.69 -1.69
N LYS A 20 2.80 9.54 -1.90
CA LYS A 20 2.93 8.90 -3.21
C LYS A 20 1.80 7.90 -3.43
N LYS A 21 1.05 8.05 -4.53
CA LYS A 21 0.02 7.07 -4.93
C LYS A 21 0.59 5.77 -5.50
N TYR A 22 1.86 5.76 -5.88
CA TYR A 22 2.56 4.58 -6.38
C TYR A 22 4.01 4.60 -5.88
N LEU A 23 4.49 3.46 -5.40
CA LEU A 23 5.86 3.29 -4.95
C LEU A 23 6.36 1.88 -5.27
N LYS A 24 7.55 1.78 -5.86
CA LYS A 24 8.23 0.52 -6.13
C LYS A 24 9.59 0.53 -5.45
N LEU A 25 9.83 -0.44 -4.57
CA LEU A 25 11.07 -0.55 -3.80
C LEU A 25 11.37 -2.04 -3.57
N ASN A 26 12.62 -2.46 -3.80
CA ASN A 26 13.08 -3.84 -3.57
C ASN A 26 12.20 -4.94 -4.17
N GLY A 27 11.58 -4.67 -5.32
CA GLY A 27 10.68 -5.64 -5.99
C GLY A 27 9.27 -5.72 -5.42
N VAL A 28 8.96 -4.94 -4.38
CA VAL A 28 7.61 -4.66 -3.90
C VAL A 28 7.06 -3.47 -4.65
N GLU A 29 5.82 -3.59 -5.11
CA GLU A 29 5.14 -2.56 -5.88
C GLU A 29 3.80 -2.23 -5.21
N ILE A 30 3.68 -1.03 -4.67
CA ILE A 30 2.48 -0.55 -3.99
C ILE A 30 1.77 0.50 -4.83
N SER A 31 0.44 0.38 -4.92
CA SER A 31 -0.44 1.43 -5.41
C SER A 31 -1.52 1.74 -4.38
N LEU A 32 -1.83 3.02 -4.22
CA LEU A 32 -2.88 3.53 -3.36
C LEU A 32 -3.99 4.15 -4.19
N GLU A 33 -5.20 3.69 -3.93
CA GLU A 33 -6.42 4.24 -4.49
C GLU A 33 -7.27 4.77 -3.35
N GLU A 34 -7.68 6.03 -3.42
CA GLU A 34 -8.33 6.72 -2.33
C GLU A 34 -9.62 7.36 -2.82
N THR A 35 -10.72 7.07 -2.11
CA THR A 35 -12.01 7.71 -2.29
C THR A 35 -12.32 8.60 -1.09
N THR A 36 -13.51 9.20 -1.06
CA THR A 36 -13.98 9.98 0.07
C THR A 36 -14.20 9.14 1.34
N SER A 37 -14.50 7.85 1.20
CA SER A 37 -14.84 6.97 2.33
C SER A 37 -13.79 5.89 2.63
N GLN A 38 -12.89 5.58 1.70
CA GLN A 38 -11.94 4.48 1.86
C GLN A 38 -10.60 4.76 1.19
N MET A 39 -9.57 4.04 1.63
CA MET A 39 -8.28 3.89 0.96
C MET A 39 -7.98 2.41 0.74
N THR A 40 -7.75 2.03 -0.51
CA THR A 40 -7.33 0.68 -0.90
C THR A 40 -5.85 0.68 -1.23
N ILE A 41 -5.10 -0.21 -0.58
CA ILE A 41 -3.67 -0.40 -0.80
C ILE A 41 -3.50 -1.75 -1.50
N ARG A 42 -2.77 -1.76 -2.62
CA ARG A 42 -2.51 -2.98 -3.40
C ARG A 42 -1.02 -3.26 -3.53
N GLU A 43 -0.62 -4.52 -3.39
CA GLU A 43 0.70 -5.01 -3.81
C GLU A 43 0.57 -5.71 -5.17
N SER A 44 1.29 -5.24 -6.19
CA SER A 44 1.30 -5.85 -7.53
C SER A 44 -0.12 -6.11 -8.08
N GLY A 45 -1.04 -5.16 -7.85
CA GLY A 45 -2.45 -5.23 -8.25
C GLY A 45 -3.39 -5.99 -7.31
N LYS A 46 -2.87 -6.81 -6.37
CA LYS A 46 -3.69 -7.53 -5.38
C LYS A 46 -3.95 -6.67 -4.16
N VAL A 47 -5.18 -6.72 -3.63
CA VAL A 47 -5.53 -5.98 -2.41
C VAL A 47 -4.70 -6.50 -1.24
N LEU A 48 -3.97 -5.59 -0.60
CA LEU A 48 -3.20 -5.85 0.60
C LEU A 48 -4.03 -5.45 1.84
N ILE A 49 -4.53 -4.20 1.86
CA ILE A 49 -5.33 -3.63 2.94
C ILE A 49 -6.40 -2.72 2.36
N VAL A 50 -7.56 -2.69 3.02
CA VAL A 50 -8.59 -1.65 2.87
C VAL A 50 -8.73 -0.91 4.20
N LEU A 51 -8.65 0.42 4.16
CA LEU A 51 -8.83 1.30 5.31
C LEU A 51 -10.11 2.12 5.10
N GLU A 52 -11.05 2.03 6.03
CA GLU A 52 -12.23 2.88 6.07
C GLU A 52 -11.87 4.24 6.71
N LYS A 53 -12.40 5.32 6.14
CA LYS A 53 -12.25 6.68 6.68
C LYS A 53 -13.47 7.02 7.52
N ASN A 54 -13.26 7.34 8.79
CA ASN A 54 -14.27 7.85 9.70
C ASN A 54 -14.30 9.38 9.69
#